data_AF-A6GGG3-F1
#
_entry.id   AF-A6GGG3-F1
#
_cell.length_a   1.000
_cell.length_b   1.000
_cell.length_c   1.000
_cell.angle_alpha   90.00
_cell.angle_beta   90.00
_cell.angle_gamma   90.00
#
_symmetry.space_group_name_H-M   'P 1'
#
loop_
_entity.id
_entity.type
_entity.pdbx_description
1 polymer ?
#
loop_
_entity_poly.entity_id
_entity_poly.type
_entity_poly.pdbx_seq_one_letter_code
_entity_poly.pdbx_strand_id
1 'polypeptide(L)'
;MPAIALSSVLALVACKGSAPAEGGGEEEAPVAEDDAAPEPTKTEPEAAADGLNQKDGKARMAEVKAAMGGKAEEAKNSRDALLSQLNAGRRAVKKKDYDEGIVLLRGALEADPVNPKVLGELGFAAYKKGDLALAESSTKRAIDQAPPGHESLGALYYNLGLIEEARDEPAKAKAAFARSLEARPGNAAVEKKLAKFASALPKPGPAKPEGLCDEVLAELECVGSQAAFDKLSEADQEYLGVCECSVRERLSEGTGKSMLAGAAVLVIEGQPGVGGMYEDELHLVLETRGKGWSHHGQLVNGYIPGVFGLSNQGSIQELAFADLGPAPGEELHVQTWNSELDQDMGWNTMTYFDARELILCQDAGVEFECIDLVLEGARGTDVLIEGEEVDPDAELGEEAWKLTIAFADGKVDLSIASGREFMSDFVKALVGQRPFAEFMRSVREQQVD
;
A
#
# COMPACT_ATOMS: atom_id res chain seq x y z
N MET A 1 54.47 19.04 14.70
CA MET A 1 55.36 19.24 15.86
C MET A 1 55.42 20.73 16.18
N PRO A 2 55.46 21.16 17.46
CA PRO A 2 55.20 20.50 18.74
C PRO A 2 53.93 21.08 19.43
N ALA A 3 53.15 20.40 20.28
CA ALA A 3 53.36 19.55 21.46
C ALA A 3 53.39 20.33 22.79
N ILE A 4 52.35 20.11 23.62
CA ILE A 4 52.29 20.10 25.11
C ILE A 4 51.08 19.18 25.42
N ALA A 5 51.15 17.89 25.81
CA ALA A 5 51.75 17.18 26.95
C ALA A 5 51.24 17.73 28.31
N LEU A 6 50.78 16.99 29.31
CA LEU A 6 50.79 15.57 29.64
C LEU A 6 49.90 15.38 30.89
N SER A 7 49.57 14.12 31.16
CA SER A 7 49.36 13.50 32.48
C SER A 7 48.03 13.64 33.22
N SER A 8 47.53 12.63 33.95
CA SER A 8 47.57 11.16 33.98
C SER A 8 47.15 10.70 35.40
N VAL A 9 46.61 9.47 35.51
CA VAL A 9 46.76 8.54 36.67
C VAL A 9 45.89 8.85 37.92
N LEU A 10 45.20 7.95 38.64
CA LEU A 10 45.34 6.52 39.05
C LEU A 10 43.94 6.04 39.57
N ALA A 11 43.39 4.86 39.20
CA ALA A 11 43.36 3.56 39.95
C ALA A 11 42.77 3.63 41.39
N LEU A 12 42.03 2.68 41.99
CA LEU A 12 41.76 1.24 41.79
C LEU A 12 40.78 0.76 42.91
N VAL A 13 40.42 -0.54 42.88
CA VAL A 13 39.85 -1.41 43.95
C VAL A 13 38.30 -1.50 43.99
N ALA A 14 37.60 -2.57 43.59
CA ALA A 14 37.65 -4.03 43.77
C ALA A 14 37.09 -4.58 45.12
N CYS A 15 36.02 -5.39 45.05
CA CYS A 15 35.83 -6.69 45.73
C CYS A 15 34.45 -7.28 45.32
N LYS A 16 34.33 -8.48 44.72
CA LYS A 16 34.41 -9.84 45.30
C LYS A 16 33.17 -10.13 46.16
N GLY A 17 32.28 -11.08 45.94
CA GLY A 17 32.30 -12.38 45.26
C GLY A 17 31.63 -13.40 46.20
N SER A 18 30.83 -14.36 45.71
CA SER A 18 30.70 -15.74 46.24
C SER A 18 29.47 -16.49 45.69
N ALA A 19 29.73 -17.57 44.96
CA ALA A 19 29.12 -18.89 45.18
C ALA A 19 30.18 -19.76 45.92
N PRO A 20 29.91 -20.94 46.52
CA PRO A 20 29.58 -22.16 45.75
C PRO A 20 28.77 -23.28 46.46
N ALA A 21 28.49 -24.36 45.69
CA ALA A 21 28.45 -25.81 46.06
C ALA A 21 27.36 -26.33 47.02
N GLU A 22 26.87 -27.58 47.03
CA GLU A 22 26.99 -28.84 46.25
C GLU A 22 25.99 -29.86 46.86
N GLY A 23 25.70 -30.95 46.12
CA GLY A 23 25.24 -32.26 46.64
C GLY A 23 23.72 -32.50 46.58
N GLY A 24 23.19 -33.64 46.12
CA GLY A 24 23.73 -34.95 45.76
C GLY A 24 22.60 -35.99 45.97
N GLY A 25 22.63 -37.13 45.26
CA GLY A 25 21.79 -38.30 45.60
C GLY A 25 21.17 -39.02 44.40
N GLU A 26 21.80 -40.13 44.04
CA GLU A 26 21.43 -41.15 43.04
C GLU A 26 20.20 -41.99 43.46
N GLU A 27 19.50 -42.61 42.49
CA GLU A 27 19.27 -44.07 42.53
C GLU A 27 18.91 -44.64 41.14
N GLU A 28 19.48 -45.82 40.88
CA GLU A 28 19.56 -46.54 39.60
C GLU A 28 18.31 -47.41 39.26
N ALA A 29 18.36 -47.95 38.04
CA ALA A 29 17.35 -48.70 37.28
C ALA A 29 16.94 -50.10 37.88
N PRO A 30 16.03 -50.84 37.19
CA PRO A 30 16.55 -51.74 36.16
C PRO A 30 15.73 -51.86 34.87
N VAL A 31 16.46 -52.38 33.89
CA VAL A 31 16.18 -52.71 32.49
C VAL A 31 15.29 -53.96 32.39
N ALA A 32 14.46 -54.04 31.35
CA ALA A 32 14.05 -55.30 30.73
C ALA A 32 14.08 -55.13 29.20
N GLU A 33 14.77 -56.06 28.55
CA GLU A 33 15.12 -56.14 27.13
C GLU A 33 14.00 -56.74 26.25
N ASP A 34 14.23 -56.59 24.93
CA ASP A 34 13.74 -57.33 23.77
C ASP A 34 12.29 -57.11 23.29
N ASP A 35 12.12 -56.49 22.11
CA ASP A 35 12.27 -57.23 20.83
C ASP A 35 12.16 -56.31 19.59
N ALA A 36 13.16 -56.46 18.72
CA ALA A 36 13.20 -56.34 17.25
C ALA A 36 12.39 -55.26 16.49
N ALA A 37 13.14 -54.34 15.85
CA ALA A 37 12.73 -53.56 14.68
C ALA A 37 13.03 -54.31 13.36
N PRO A 38 12.42 -53.91 12.23
CA PRO A 38 13.10 -53.93 10.94
C PRO A 38 13.33 -52.52 10.38
N GLU A 39 14.51 -52.37 9.78
CA GLU A 39 15.14 -51.15 9.24
C GLU A 39 14.42 -50.52 8.03
N PRO A 40 14.63 -49.21 7.76
CA PRO A 40 14.17 -48.55 6.55
C PRO A 40 15.19 -48.71 5.41
N THR A 41 14.83 -49.47 4.37
CA THR A 41 15.64 -49.58 3.15
C THR A 41 15.46 -48.35 2.25
N LYS A 42 16.59 -47.74 1.91
CA LYS A 42 16.79 -46.76 0.85
C LYS A 42 16.43 -47.35 -0.53
N THR A 43 15.75 -46.57 -1.37
CA THR A 43 15.90 -46.65 -2.84
C THR A 43 15.51 -45.31 -3.46
N GLU A 44 16.48 -44.70 -4.16
CA GLU A 44 16.31 -43.66 -5.18
C GLU A 44 15.61 -44.22 -6.44
N PRO A 45 15.16 -43.36 -7.37
CA PRO A 45 14.14 -43.71 -8.37
C PRO A 45 14.73 -44.32 -9.63
N GLU A 46 14.11 -45.40 -10.12
CA GLU A 46 14.31 -45.89 -11.49
C GLU A 46 13.07 -45.57 -12.34
N ALA A 47 13.31 -44.87 -13.44
CA ALA A 47 12.37 -44.70 -14.53
C ALA A 47 12.15 -46.04 -15.25
N ALA A 48 10.88 -46.44 -15.42
CA ALA A 48 10.48 -47.37 -16.47
C ALA A 48 9.06 -47.02 -16.91
N ALA A 49 8.97 -46.50 -18.14
CA ALA A 49 7.73 -46.38 -18.88
C ALA A 49 7.17 -47.78 -19.16
N ASP A 50 5.91 -48.03 -18.80
CA ASP A 50 5.18 -49.17 -19.36
C ASP A 50 3.66 -48.92 -19.45
N GLY A 51 3.14 -48.99 -20.68
CA GLY A 51 1.79 -49.43 -21.03
C GLY A 51 0.55 -48.62 -20.58
N LEU A 52 0.23 -47.51 -21.26
CA LEU A 52 -1.13 -46.96 -21.25
C LEU A 52 -2.06 -47.80 -22.15
N ASN A 53 -2.96 -48.59 -21.55
CA ASN A 53 -4.02 -49.30 -22.25
C ASN A 53 -5.27 -48.40 -22.41
N GLN A 54 -5.70 -48.11 -23.64
CA GLN A 54 -6.79 -47.17 -23.97
C GLN A 54 -8.21 -47.62 -23.58
N LYS A 55 -8.39 -48.80 -22.94
CA LYS A 55 -9.73 -49.35 -22.65
C LYS A 55 -10.43 -48.77 -21.42
N ASP A 56 -9.75 -47.99 -20.58
CA ASP A 56 -10.32 -47.51 -19.30
C ASP A 56 -10.69 -46.02 -19.28
N GLY A 57 -10.50 -45.31 -20.39
CA GLY A 57 -10.80 -43.88 -20.49
C GLY A 57 -12.28 -43.53 -20.29
N LYS A 58 -13.21 -44.41 -20.70
CA LYS A 58 -14.65 -44.17 -20.60
C LYS A 58 -15.19 -44.33 -19.17
N ALA A 59 -14.63 -45.27 -18.40
CA ALA A 59 -14.98 -45.49 -17.00
C ALA A 59 -14.45 -44.34 -16.12
N ARG A 60 -13.19 -43.95 -16.33
CA ARG A 60 -12.56 -42.83 -15.62
C ARG A 60 -13.25 -41.49 -15.92
N MET A 61 -13.68 -41.27 -17.17
CA MET A 61 -14.41 -40.04 -17.52
C MET A 61 -15.84 -40.01 -16.96
N ALA A 62 -16.47 -41.17 -16.76
CA ALA A 62 -17.76 -41.27 -16.07
C ALA A 62 -17.65 -40.97 -14.57
N GLU A 63 -16.58 -41.44 -13.92
CA GLU A 63 -16.26 -41.13 -12.51
C GLU A 63 -15.90 -39.66 -12.30
N VAL A 64 -15.07 -39.08 -13.18
CA VAL A 64 -14.76 -37.64 -13.16
C VAL A 64 -16.02 -36.81 -13.39
N LYS A 65 -16.89 -37.20 -14.34
CA LYS A 65 -18.15 -36.50 -14.59
C LYS A 65 -19.14 -36.63 -13.42
N ALA A 66 -19.17 -37.77 -12.73
CA ALA A 66 -19.98 -37.96 -11.52
C ALA A 66 -19.45 -37.13 -10.34
N ALA A 67 -18.13 -37.10 -10.14
CA ALA A 67 -17.48 -36.27 -9.11
C ALA A 67 -17.65 -34.77 -9.38
N MET A 68 -17.57 -34.35 -10.65
CA MET A 68 -17.86 -32.97 -11.05
C MET A 68 -19.35 -32.63 -10.92
N GLY A 69 -20.25 -33.58 -11.18
CA GLY A 69 -21.69 -33.41 -10.98
C GLY A 69 -22.08 -33.20 -9.51
N GLY A 70 -21.43 -33.92 -8.58
CA GLY A 70 -21.59 -33.71 -7.13
C GLY A 70 -21.13 -32.33 -6.68
N LYS A 71 -19.92 -31.91 -7.10
CA LYS A 71 -19.38 -30.57 -6.80
C LYS A 71 -20.21 -29.43 -7.39
N ALA A 72 -20.78 -29.62 -8.59
CA ALA A 72 -21.65 -28.63 -9.22
C ALA A 72 -22.99 -28.46 -8.49
N GLU A 73 -23.57 -29.54 -7.98
CA GLU A 73 -24.83 -29.47 -7.21
C GLU A 73 -24.60 -28.88 -5.81
N GLU A 74 -23.46 -29.19 -5.16
CA GLU A 74 -23.05 -28.56 -3.89
C GLU A 74 -22.81 -27.05 -4.05
N ALA A 75 -22.07 -26.63 -5.08
CA ALA A 75 -21.85 -25.21 -5.37
C ALA A 75 -23.16 -24.46 -5.68
N LYS A 76 -24.09 -25.10 -6.38
CA LYS A 76 -25.42 -24.56 -6.67
C LYS A 76 -26.27 -24.42 -5.40
N ASN A 77 -26.25 -25.42 -4.51
CA ASN A 77 -26.96 -25.37 -3.24
C ASN A 77 -26.41 -24.25 -2.33
N SER A 78 -25.09 -24.07 -2.26
CA SER A 78 -24.46 -22.97 -1.52
C SER A 78 -24.83 -21.60 -2.08
N ARG A 79 -24.86 -21.46 -3.42
CA ARG A 79 -25.29 -20.21 -4.07
C ARG A 79 -26.76 -19.88 -3.81
N ASP A 80 -27.64 -20.88 -3.87
CA ASP A 80 -29.08 -20.67 -3.64
C ASP A 80 -29.35 -20.29 -2.17
N ALA A 81 -28.62 -20.90 -1.23
CA ALA A 81 -28.65 -20.51 0.19
C ALA A 81 -28.20 -19.06 0.41
N LEU A 82 -27.08 -18.64 -0.19
CA LEU A 82 -26.57 -17.27 -0.15
C LEU A 82 -27.63 -16.28 -0.65
N LEU A 83 -28.17 -16.50 -1.85
CA LEU A 83 -29.13 -15.59 -2.47
C LEU A 83 -30.43 -15.48 -1.68
N SER A 84 -30.90 -16.60 -1.09
CA SER A 84 -32.10 -16.61 -0.25
C SER A 84 -31.92 -15.73 0.99
N GLN A 85 -30.83 -15.95 1.74
CA GLN A 85 -30.52 -15.23 2.96
C GLN A 85 -30.23 -13.74 2.70
N LEU A 86 -29.44 -13.42 1.68
CA LEU A 86 -29.15 -12.05 1.26
C LEU A 86 -30.44 -11.28 0.93
N ASN A 87 -31.33 -11.87 0.13
CA ASN A 87 -32.58 -11.21 -0.24
C ASN A 87 -33.55 -11.08 0.95
N ALA A 88 -33.54 -12.03 1.88
CA ALA A 88 -34.29 -11.90 3.12
C ALA A 88 -33.75 -10.75 4.00
N GLY A 89 -32.43 -10.68 4.17
CA GLY A 89 -31.75 -9.61 4.90
C GLY A 89 -32.07 -8.22 4.34
N ARG A 90 -31.99 -8.05 3.02
CA ARG A 90 -32.41 -6.80 2.33
C ARG A 90 -33.84 -6.40 2.64
N ARG A 91 -34.78 -7.37 2.67
CA ARG A 91 -36.20 -7.10 3.00
C ARG A 91 -36.35 -6.64 4.44
N ALA A 92 -35.65 -7.25 5.39
CA ALA A 92 -35.67 -6.86 6.80
C ALA A 92 -35.08 -5.45 6.99
N VAL A 93 -33.90 -5.17 6.41
CA VAL A 93 -33.26 -3.84 6.43
C VAL A 93 -34.18 -2.76 5.82
N LYS A 94 -34.87 -3.08 4.72
CA LYS A 94 -35.84 -2.16 4.09
C LYS A 94 -37.05 -1.88 4.99
N LYS A 95 -37.47 -2.83 5.82
CA LYS A 95 -38.51 -2.66 6.85
C LYS A 95 -37.99 -1.96 8.12
N LYS A 96 -36.70 -1.60 8.16
CA LYS A 96 -35.99 -1.07 9.33
C LYS A 96 -35.87 -2.07 10.49
N ASP A 97 -36.07 -3.35 10.22
CA ASP A 97 -35.75 -4.42 11.16
C ASP A 97 -34.26 -4.77 11.00
N TYR A 98 -33.41 -3.93 11.60
CA TYR A 98 -31.96 -4.05 11.43
C TYR A 98 -31.39 -5.25 12.18
N ASP A 99 -32.01 -5.67 13.29
CA ASP A 99 -31.64 -6.86 14.04
C ASP A 99 -31.86 -8.13 13.21
N GLU A 100 -33.07 -8.30 12.66
CA GLU A 100 -33.37 -9.41 11.75
C GLU A 100 -32.49 -9.36 10.49
N GLY A 101 -32.28 -8.16 9.94
CA GLY A 101 -31.42 -7.95 8.77
C GLY A 101 -29.98 -8.40 8.99
N ILE A 102 -29.38 -8.06 10.13
CA ILE A 102 -28.02 -8.49 10.49
C ILE A 102 -27.93 -10.02 10.63
N VAL A 103 -28.93 -10.66 11.26
CA VAL A 103 -28.96 -12.12 11.40
C VAL A 103 -29.00 -12.80 10.03
N LEU A 104 -29.88 -12.35 9.14
CA LEU A 104 -30.03 -12.92 7.80
C LEU A 104 -28.79 -12.69 6.92
N LEU A 105 -28.15 -11.51 7.03
CA LEU A 105 -26.90 -11.22 6.30
C LEU A 105 -25.72 -12.05 6.82
N ARG A 106 -25.65 -12.34 8.12
CA ARG A 106 -24.67 -13.30 8.67
C ARG A 106 -24.92 -14.71 8.16
N GLY A 107 -26.18 -15.14 8.06
CA GLY A 107 -26.53 -16.42 7.44
C GLY A 107 -26.13 -16.50 5.97
N ALA A 108 -26.16 -15.40 5.22
CA ALA A 108 -25.64 -15.36 3.85
C ALA A 108 -24.11 -15.53 3.79
N LEU A 109 -23.38 -15.02 4.79
CA LEU A 109 -21.93 -15.19 4.91
C LEU A 109 -21.50 -16.61 5.30
N GLU A 110 -22.40 -17.46 5.84
CA GLU A 110 -22.08 -18.87 6.07
C GLU A 110 -21.85 -19.63 4.75
N ALA A 111 -22.49 -19.19 3.66
CA ALA A 111 -22.32 -19.75 2.33
C ALA A 111 -21.15 -19.15 1.55
N ASP A 112 -20.80 -17.88 1.80
CA ASP A 112 -19.64 -17.18 1.23
C ASP A 112 -19.09 -16.16 2.25
N PRO A 113 -18.09 -16.55 3.07
CA PRO A 113 -17.61 -15.74 4.20
C PRO A 113 -16.92 -14.43 3.83
N VAL A 114 -16.48 -14.30 2.58
CA VAL A 114 -15.67 -13.18 2.09
C VAL A 114 -16.42 -12.32 1.06
N ASN A 115 -17.71 -12.61 0.82
CA ASN A 115 -18.49 -11.89 -0.19
C ASN A 115 -18.54 -10.37 0.08
N PRO A 116 -17.91 -9.53 -0.75
CA PRO A 116 -17.84 -8.09 -0.52
C PRO A 116 -19.20 -7.41 -0.48
N LYS A 117 -20.16 -7.91 -1.27
CA LYS A 117 -21.52 -7.38 -1.34
C LYS A 117 -22.29 -7.65 -0.05
N VAL A 118 -22.21 -8.87 0.47
CA VAL A 118 -22.90 -9.27 1.70
C VAL A 118 -22.27 -8.56 2.91
N LEU A 119 -20.93 -8.49 2.97
CA LEU A 119 -20.20 -7.75 4.01
C LEU A 119 -20.55 -6.25 4.00
N GLY A 120 -20.66 -5.64 2.81
CA GLY A 120 -21.07 -4.25 2.65
C GLY A 120 -22.49 -3.97 3.13
N GLU A 121 -23.43 -4.87 2.84
CA GLU A 121 -24.81 -4.76 3.30
C GLU A 121 -24.94 -4.99 4.81
N LEU A 122 -24.13 -5.90 5.38
CA LEU A 122 -24.04 -6.09 6.82
C LEU A 122 -23.54 -4.80 7.50
N GLY A 123 -22.49 -4.19 6.96
CA GLY A 123 -21.96 -2.91 7.45
C GLY A 123 -23.00 -1.79 7.40
N PHE A 124 -23.73 -1.67 6.29
CA PHE A 124 -24.81 -0.68 6.17
C PHE A 124 -25.97 -0.92 7.15
N ALA A 125 -26.38 -2.17 7.34
CA ALA A 125 -27.42 -2.52 8.30
C ALA A 125 -27.01 -2.17 9.74
N ALA A 126 -25.75 -2.47 10.11
CA ALA A 126 -25.17 -2.12 11.40
C ALA A 126 -25.08 -0.60 11.60
N TYR A 127 -24.66 0.15 10.57
CA TYR A 127 -24.67 1.62 10.60
C TYR A 127 -26.07 2.18 10.88
N LYS A 128 -27.10 1.66 10.20
CA LYS A 128 -28.49 2.10 10.41
C LYS A 128 -29.03 1.74 11.79
N LYS A 129 -28.53 0.68 12.41
CA LYS A 129 -28.81 0.30 13.80
C LYS A 129 -28.09 1.21 14.81
N GLY A 130 -27.00 1.86 14.41
CA GLY A 130 -26.11 2.62 15.29
C GLY A 130 -24.98 1.79 15.90
N ASP A 131 -24.80 0.54 15.47
CA ASP A 131 -23.66 -0.30 15.84
C ASP A 131 -22.46 0.06 14.96
N LEU A 132 -21.80 1.16 15.29
CA LEU A 132 -20.70 1.71 14.48
C LEU A 132 -19.47 0.80 14.43
N ALA A 133 -19.26 -0.05 15.46
CA ALA A 133 -18.14 -0.99 15.50
C ALA A 133 -18.34 -2.16 14.53
N LEU A 134 -19.54 -2.76 14.52
CA LEU A 134 -19.88 -3.79 13.54
C LEU A 134 -19.94 -3.20 12.12
N ALA A 135 -20.44 -1.97 11.98
CA ALA A 135 -20.50 -1.27 10.70
C ALA A 135 -19.12 -1.10 10.08
N GLU A 136 -18.18 -0.52 10.84
CA GLU A 136 -16.81 -0.28 10.39
C GLU A 136 -16.09 -1.59 10.05
N SER A 137 -16.10 -2.56 10.95
CA SER A 137 -15.39 -3.83 10.74
C SER A 137 -15.93 -4.61 9.54
N SER A 138 -17.25 -4.63 9.33
CA SER A 138 -17.86 -5.31 8.18
C SER A 138 -17.61 -4.56 6.87
N THR A 139 -17.67 -3.23 6.87
CA THR A 139 -17.41 -2.41 5.67
C THR A 139 -15.94 -2.42 5.28
N LYS A 140 -14.99 -2.38 6.23
CA LYS A 140 -13.55 -2.51 5.93
C LYS A 140 -13.23 -3.88 5.34
N ARG A 141 -13.71 -4.96 5.97
CA ARG A 141 -13.60 -6.31 5.39
C ARG A 141 -14.20 -6.41 3.99
N ALA A 142 -15.33 -5.73 3.73
CA ALA A 142 -15.90 -5.71 2.39
C ALA A 142 -14.99 -5.04 1.37
N ILE A 143 -14.28 -3.97 1.76
CA ILE A 143 -13.31 -3.26 0.92
C ILE A 143 -12.10 -4.16 0.67
N ASP A 144 -11.56 -4.78 1.72
CA ASP A 144 -10.37 -5.64 1.65
C ASP A 144 -10.58 -6.87 0.75
N GLN A 145 -11.81 -7.39 0.68
CA GLN A 145 -12.14 -8.56 -0.12
C GLN A 145 -12.64 -8.20 -1.54
N ALA A 146 -12.90 -6.93 -1.81
CA ALA A 146 -13.32 -6.48 -3.13
C ALA A 146 -12.10 -6.34 -4.05
N PRO A 147 -12.06 -7.03 -5.20
CA PRO A 147 -10.96 -6.84 -6.14
C PRO A 147 -10.94 -5.40 -6.68
N PRO A 148 -9.79 -4.91 -7.18
CA PRO A 148 -9.71 -3.63 -7.86
C PRO A 148 -10.79 -3.50 -8.95
N GLY A 149 -11.41 -2.31 -9.06
CA GLY A 149 -12.50 -2.07 -10.01
C GLY A 149 -13.84 -2.76 -9.69
N HIS A 150 -13.96 -3.47 -8.56
CA HIS A 150 -15.21 -4.13 -8.19
C HIS A 150 -16.37 -3.14 -8.08
N GLU A 151 -17.51 -3.47 -8.70
CA GLU A 151 -18.66 -2.56 -8.86
C GLU A 151 -19.16 -1.93 -7.54
N SER A 152 -18.95 -2.60 -6.41
CA SER A 152 -19.43 -2.17 -5.10
C SER A 152 -18.49 -1.21 -4.37
N LEU A 153 -17.23 -1.04 -4.78
CA LEU A 153 -16.22 -0.25 -4.04
C LEU A 153 -16.70 1.17 -3.74
N GLY A 154 -17.28 1.87 -4.72
CA GLY A 154 -17.83 3.21 -4.48
C GLY A 154 -18.93 3.25 -3.41
N ALA A 155 -19.80 2.24 -3.36
CA ALA A 155 -20.82 2.16 -2.29
C ALA A 155 -20.22 1.80 -0.92
N LEU A 156 -19.17 0.99 -0.90
CA LEU A 156 -18.47 0.61 0.33
C LEU A 156 -17.73 1.81 0.93
N TYR A 157 -16.99 2.56 0.12
CA TYR A 157 -16.34 3.80 0.54
C TYR A 157 -17.34 4.88 0.97
N TYR A 158 -18.49 4.99 0.30
CA TYR A 158 -19.56 5.86 0.77
C TYR A 158 -20.09 5.47 2.15
N ASN A 159 -20.32 4.17 2.38
CA ASN A 159 -20.76 3.67 3.68
C ASN A 159 -19.72 3.95 4.77
N LEU A 160 -18.44 3.75 4.46
CA LEU A 160 -17.35 4.09 5.38
C LEU A 160 -17.37 5.58 5.72
N GLY A 161 -17.51 6.47 4.73
CA GLY A 161 -17.61 7.91 4.97
C GLY A 161 -18.78 8.30 5.87
N LEU A 162 -19.93 7.63 5.73
CA LEU A 162 -21.08 7.83 6.63
C LEU A 162 -20.80 7.35 8.05
N ILE A 163 -20.11 6.22 8.20
CA ILE A 163 -19.73 5.66 9.51
C ILE A 163 -18.75 6.63 10.21
N GLU A 164 -17.73 7.11 9.52
CA GLU A 164 -16.75 8.06 10.07
C GLU A 164 -17.39 9.42 10.38
N GLU A 165 -18.33 9.91 9.57
CA GLU A 165 -19.10 11.12 9.88
C GLU A 165 -19.93 10.93 11.17
N ALA A 166 -20.51 9.75 11.40
CA ALA A 166 -21.25 9.44 12.62
C ALA A 166 -20.36 9.26 13.86
N ARG A 167 -19.05 9.03 13.66
CA ARG A 167 -18.04 8.96 14.71
C ARG A 167 -17.38 10.31 15.02
N ASP A 168 -17.80 11.37 14.34
CA ASP A 168 -17.20 12.72 14.44
C ASP A 168 -15.72 12.74 14.00
N GLU A 169 -15.40 11.95 12.96
CA GLU A 169 -14.06 11.83 12.38
C GLU A 169 -14.03 12.49 10.98
N PRO A 170 -14.06 13.83 10.87
CA PRO A 170 -14.30 14.54 9.61
C PRO A 170 -13.21 14.32 8.56
N ALA A 171 -11.95 14.10 8.97
CA ALA A 171 -10.86 13.80 8.05
C ALA A 171 -11.04 12.43 7.38
N LYS A 172 -11.34 11.39 8.17
CA LYS A 172 -11.60 10.03 7.67
C LYS A 172 -12.87 9.97 6.83
N ALA A 173 -13.90 10.72 7.22
CA ALA A 173 -15.13 10.86 6.44
C ALA A 173 -14.85 11.49 5.07
N LYS A 174 -14.09 12.60 5.02
CA LYS A 174 -13.68 13.25 3.76
C LYS A 174 -12.89 12.29 2.87
N ALA A 175 -11.90 11.58 3.41
CA ALA A 175 -11.09 10.62 2.66
C ALA A 175 -11.93 9.49 2.07
N ALA A 176 -12.82 8.88 2.87
CA ALA A 176 -13.71 7.83 2.40
C ALA A 176 -14.72 8.31 1.35
N PHE A 177 -15.26 9.54 1.48
CA PHE A 177 -16.11 10.12 0.42
C PHE A 177 -15.32 10.44 -0.85
N ALA A 178 -14.05 10.84 -0.76
CA ALA A 178 -13.19 11.03 -1.93
C ALA A 178 -12.98 9.71 -2.68
N ARG A 179 -12.58 8.63 -1.98
CA ARG A 179 -12.47 7.27 -2.55
C ARG A 179 -13.78 6.76 -3.15
N SER A 180 -14.92 7.14 -2.56
CA SER A 180 -16.23 6.83 -3.13
C SER A 180 -16.49 7.50 -4.47
N LEU A 181 -16.01 8.73 -4.67
CA LEU A 181 -16.18 9.48 -5.92
C LEU A 181 -15.18 9.02 -6.97
N GLU A 182 -13.96 8.66 -6.58
CA GLU A 182 -12.96 8.00 -7.45
C GLU A 182 -13.55 6.71 -8.05
N ALA A 183 -14.11 5.83 -7.23
CA ALA A 183 -14.69 4.57 -7.71
C ALA A 183 -16.02 4.73 -8.47
N ARG A 184 -16.71 5.86 -8.31
CA ARG A 184 -17.98 6.17 -9.00
C ARG A 184 -18.09 7.69 -9.27
N PRO A 185 -17.44 8.17 -10.33
CA PRO A 185 -17.47 9.59 -10.68
C PRO A 185 -18.88 10.11 -10.96
N GLY A 186 -19.13 11.40 -10.67
CA GLY A 186 -20.41 12.05 -10.92
C GLY A 186 -21.54 11.71 -9.93
N ASN A 187 -21.21 11.13 -8.78
CA ASN A 187 -22.20 10.85 -7.74
C ASN A 187 -22.52 12.13 -6.94
N ALA A 188 -23.58 12.84 -7.35
CA ALA A 188 -24.04 14.07 -6.72
C ALA A 188 -24.28 13.98 -5.20
N ALA A 189 -24.62 12.80 -4.67
CA ALA A 189 -24.81 12.63 -3.23
C ALA A 189 -23.48 12.65 -2.46
N VAL A 190 -22.41 12.13 -3.07
CA VAL A 190 -21.04 12.12 -2.53
C VAL A 190 -20.41 13.50 -2.67
N GLU A 191 -20.57 14.14 -3.82
CA GLU A 191 -20.11 15.52 -4.06
C GLU A 191 -20.69 16.50 -3.03
N LYS A 192 -21.99 16.38 -2.73
CA LYS A 192 -22.64 17.19 -1.68
C LYS A 192 -22.06 16.92 -0.29
N LYS A 193 -21.66 15.68 0.02
CA LYS A 193 -20.98 15.34 1.27
C LYS A 193 -19.62 16.00 1.34
N LEU A 194 -18.82 15.92 0.27
CA LEU A 194 -17.50 16.54 0.17
C LEU A 194 -17.56 18.07 0.27
N ALA A 195 -18.55 18.71 -0.34
CA ALA A 195 -18.73 20.17 -0.28
C ALA A 195 -18.93 20.70 1.17
N LYS A 196 -19.47 19.89 2.08
CA LYS A 196 -19.59 20.24 3.52
C LYS A 196 -18.22 20.38 4.20
N PHE A 197 -17.18 19.76 3.65
CA PHE A 197 -15.82 19.77 4.19
C PHE A 197 -14.91 20.84 3.54
N ALA A 198 -15.43 21.67 2.63
CA ALA A 198 -14.66 22.77 2.05
C ALA A 198 -14.63 23.98 3.00
N SER A 199 -13.46 24.32 3.55
CA SER A 199 -13.26 25.53 4.37
C SER A 199 -12.97 26.77 3.51
N ALA A 200 -13.48 27.94 3.94
CA ALA A 200 -13.26 29.23 3.30
C ALA A 200 -11.76 29.61 3.24
N LEU A 201 -11.31 30.00 2.04
CA LEU A 201 -9.90 30.22 1.70
C LEU A 201 -9.32 31.54 2.28
N PRO A 202 -8.08 31.53 2.78
CA PRO A 202 -7.24 32.72 2.93
C PRO A 202 -6.67 33.20 1.58
N LYS A 203 -6.29 34.49 1.50
CA LYS A 203 -5.77 35.16 0.30
C LYS A 203 -4.34 34.70 -0.08
N PRO A 204 -3.99 34.71 -1.38
CA PRO A 204 -2.82 34.00 -1.92
C PRO A 204 -1.48 34.75 -1.82
N GLY A 205 -0.40 33.96 -1.70
CA GLY A 205 1.00 34.28 -1.96
C GLY A 205 1.42 34.06 -3.44
N PRO A 206 2.72 34.06 -3.77
CA PRO A 206 3.25 34.61 -5.03
C PRO A 206 2.93 33.84 -6.33
N ALA A 207 2.54 32.58 -6.26
CA ALA A 207 1.73 31.91 -7.28
C ALA A 207 0.85 30.91 -6.53
N LYS A 208 -0.27 30.49 -7.10
CA LYS A 208 -0.96 29.31 -6.57
C LYS A 208 -0.38 28.06 -7.27
N PRO A 209 -0.54 26.84 -6.73
CA PRO A 209 -0.06 25.60 -7.38
C PRO A 209 -0.49 25.48 -8.85
N GLU A 210 -1.66 26.01 -9.20
CA GLU A 210 -2.16 26.05 -10.58
C GLU A 210 -1.24 26.83 -11.53
N GLY A 211 -0.48 27.80 -11.01
CA GLY A 211 0.53 28.53 -11.77
C GLY A 211 1.84 27.77 -11.95
N LEU A 212 2.06 26.66 -11.22
CA LEU A 212 3.19 25.75 -11.44
C LEU A 212 2.90 24.72 -12.54
N CYS A 213 1.64 24.58 -12.96
CA CYS A 213 1.28 23.60 -13.99
C CYS A 213 2.09 23.80 -15.27
N ASP A 214 2.28 25.04 -15.73
CA ASP A 214 3.06 25.30 -16.94
C ASP A 214 4.54 24.89 -16.78
N GLU A 215 5.11 25.04 -15.58
CA GLU A 215 6.49 24.65 -15.27
C GLU A 215 6.65 23.13 -15.24
N VAL A 216 5.77 22.43 -14.51
CA VAL A 216 5.79 20.96 -14.41
C VAL A 216 5.50 20.31 -15.75
N LEU A 217 4.53 20.82 -16.51
CA LEU A 217 4.25 20.33 -17.85
C LEU A 217 5.45 20.51 -18.79
N ALA A 218 6.17 21.63 -18.70
CA ALA A 218 7.37 21.84 -19.50
C ALA A 218 8.50 20.87 -19.12
N GLU A 219 8.67 20.54 -17.83
CA GLU A 219 9.62 19.52 -17.37
C GLU A 219 9.28 18.12 -17.91
N LEU A 220 7.99 17.81 -18.05
CA LEU A 220 7.47 16.55 -18.60
C LEU A 220 7.35 16.53 -20.12
N GLU A 221 7.91 17.52 -20.82
CA GLU A 221 7.85 17.63 -22.28
C GLU A 221 6.39 17.64 -22.80
N CYS A 222 5.48 18.24 -22.03
CA CYS A 222 4.06 18.38 -22.34
C CYS A 222 3.70 19.82 -22.73
N VAL A 223 2.64 19.96 -23.52
CA VAL A 223 1.91 21.22 -23.70
C VAL A 223 0.49 21.12 -23.15
N GLY A 224 0.04 22.20 -22.49
CA GLY A 224 -1.20 22.24 -21.71
C GLY A 224 -2.52 22.19 -22.49
N SER A 225 -2.50 21.99 -23.81
CA SER A 225 -3.71 21.82 -24.62
C SER A 225 -3.42 21.36 -26.04
N GLN A 226 -4.38 20.66 -26.65
CA GLN A 226 -4.34 20.32 -28.08
C GLN A 226 -4.18 21.55 -28.98
N ALA A 227 -4.83 22.67 -28.64
CA ALA A 227 -4.74 23.90 -29.43
C ALA A 227 -3.36 24.58 -29.36
N ALA A 228 -2.59 24.33 -28.30
CA ALA A 228 -1.19 24.73 -28.22
C ALA A 228 -0.31 23.78 -29.04
N PHE A 229 -0.56 22.48 -28.93
CA PHE A 229 0.14 21.44 -29.68
C PHE A 229 0.03 21.62 -31.20
N ASP A 230 -1.18 21.88 -31.70
CA ASP A 230 -1.44 22.06 -33.14
C ASP A 230 -0.70 23.26 -33.76
N LYS A 231 -0.17 24.18 -32.92
CA LYS A 231 0.60 25.36 -33.36
C LYS A 231 2.12 25.13 -33.35
N LEU A 232 2.56 24.01 -32.79
CA LEU A 232 3.97 23.63 -32.73
C LEU A 232 4.51 23.29 -34.12
N SER A 233 5.84 23.29 -34.26
CA SER A 233 6.47 22.79 -35.49
C SER A 233 6.33 21.27 -35.59
N GLU A 234 6.45 20.70 -36.80
CA GLU A 234 6.43 19.23 -36.98
C GLU A 234 7.53 18.54 -36.15
N ALA A 235 8.69 19.20 -36.00
CA ALA A 235 9.77 18.68 -35.15
C ALA A 235 9.36 18.68 -33.68
N ASP A 236 8.74 19.75 -33.17
CA ASP A 236 8.31 19.80 -31.77
C ASP A 236 7.15 18.83 -31.48
N GLN A 237 6.25 18.60 -32.45
CA GLN A 237 5.17 17.61 -32.33
C GLN A 237 5.67 16.16 -32.30
N GLU A 238 6.91 15.91 -32.73
CA GLU A 238 7.55 14.59 -32.62
C GLU A 238 7.99 14.31 -31.17
N TYR A 239 8.37 15.34 -30.42
CA TYR A 239 8.96 15.21 -29.08
C TYR A 239 8.04 15.63 -27.94
N LEU A 240 7.04 16.48 -28.19
CA LEU A 240 6.15 16.98 -27.14
C LEU A 240 4.82 16.22 -27.11
N GLY A 241 4.21 16.20 -25.94
CA GLY A 241 2.92 15.59 -25.69
C GLY A 241 1.82 16.59 -25.36
N VAL A 242 0.57 16.13 -25.26
CA VAL A 242 -0.55 16.93 -24.74
C VAL A 242 -0.94 16.40 -23.37
N CYS A 243 -0.85 17.26 -22.37
CA CYS A 243 -1.15 16.90 -20.99
C CYS A 243 -1.96 18.01 -20.31
N GLU A 244 -2.84 17.62 -19.41
CA GLU A 244 -3.59 18.51 -18.54
C GLU A 244 -3.01 18.44 -17.14
N CYS A 245 -2.95 19.58 -16.46
CA CYS A 245 -2.49 19.67 -15.09
C CYS A 245 -3.59 20.27 -14.21
N SER A 246 -3.87 19.63 -13.08
CA SER A 246 -4.85 20.08 -12.11
C SER A 246 -4.38 19.89 -10.68
N VAL A 247 -5.00 20.58 -9.73
CA VAL A 247 -4.70 20.43 -8.30
C VAL A 247 -5.69 19.45 -7.68
N ARG A 248 -5.22 18.30 -7.18
CA ARG A 248 -6.06 17.30 -6.50
C ARG A 248 -6.30 17.64 -5.04
N GLU A 249 -5.24 17.91 -4.32
CA GLU A 249 -5.30 18.24 -2.90
C GLU A 249 -4.34 19.38 -2.58
N ARG A 250 -4.73 20.20 -1.60
CA ARG A 250 -3.87 21.23 -1.02
C ARG A 250 -3.99 21.19 0.49
N LEU A 251 -2.85 21.28 1.13
CA LEU A 251 -2.68 21.45 2.55
C LEU A 251 -2.02 22.80 2.83
N SER A 252 -2.35 23.35 3.99
CA SER A 252 -1.68 24.52 4.54
C SER A 252 -1.22 24.19 5.93
N GLU A 253 -0.03 24.64 6.24
CA GLU A 253 0.56 24.52 7.57
C GLU A 253 -0.21 25.43 8.54
N GLY A 254 -0.74 24.85 9.61
CA GLY A 254 -1.75 25.49 10.47
C GLY A 254 -1.19 26.33 11.64
N THR A 255 0.08 26.15 12.00
CA THR A 255 0.74 26.78 13.15
C THR A 255 1.43 28.09 12.80
N GLY A 256 1.84 28.29 11.55
CA GLY A 256 2.53 29.49 11.08
C GLY A 256 4.03 29.51 11.39
N LYS A 257 4.58 28.44 11.96
CA LYS A 257 5.95 28.41 12.46
C LYS A 257 6.94 27.79 11.46
N SER A 258 6.50 26.78 10.71
CA SER A 258 7.31 26.13 9.69
C SER A 258 7.65 27.08 8.55
N MET A 259 8.86 26.93 7.99
CA MET A 259 9.18 27.46 6.67
C MET A 259 8.31 26.85 5.57
N LEU A 260 7.76 25.65 5.75
CA LEU A 260 6.77 25.09 4.84
C LEU A 260 5.39 25.70 5.16
N ALA A 261 4.87 26.51 4.25
CA ALA A 261 3.55 27.13 4.37
C ALA A 261 2.41 26.19 3.93
N GLY A 262 2.72 25.21 3.09
CA GLY A 262 1.73 24.34 2.49
C GLY A 262 2.35 23.30 1.55
N ALA A 263 1.51 22.36 1.15
CA ALA A 263 1.84 21.33 0.17
C ALA A 263 0.62 21.14 -0.74
N ALA A 264 0.82 20.71 -1.97
CA ALA A 264 -0.27 20.36 -2.86
C ALA A 264 0.16 19.21 -3.76
N VAL A 265 -0.84 18.47 -4.23
CA VAL A 265 -0.66 17.39 -5.20
C VAL A 265 -1.21 17.87 -6.52
N LEU A 266 -0.34 17.95 -7.52
CA LEU A 266 -0.73 18.13 -8.91
C LEU A 266 -1.03 16.76 -9.52
N VAL A 267 -2.04 16.72 -10.37
CA VAL A 267 -2.35 15.57 -11.22
C VAL A 267 -2.02 15.96 -12.64
N ILE A 268 -1.21 15.15 -13.31
CA ILE A 268 -0.89 15.28 -14.71
C ILE A 268 -1.56 14.13 -15.45
N GLU A 269 -2.43 14.46 -16.40
CA GLU A 269 -3.14 13.48 -17.22
C GLU A 269 -2.77 13.71 -18.69
N GLY A 270 -2.57 12.66 -19.47
CA GLY A 270 -2.38 12.77 -20.92
C GLY A 270 -1.22 11.96 -21.47
N GLN A 271 -0.80 12.33 -22.68
CA GLN A 271 0.29 11.68 -23.36
C GLN A 271 1.46 12.65 -23.41
N PRO A 272 2.52 12.44 -22.61
CA PRO A 272 3.78 13.18 -22.79
C PRO A 272 4.38 12.87 -24.17
N GLY A 273 5.54 13.46 -24.44
CA GLY A 273 6.37 13.18 -25.60
C GLY A 273 6.74 11.71 -25.82
N VAL A 274 7.74 11.49 -26.68
CA VAL A 274 8.17 10.17 -27.18
C VAL A 274 8.08 9.05 -26.13
N GLY A 275 7.02 8.24 -26.21
CA GLY A 275 6.92 6.94 -25.55
C GLY A 275 6.12 6.84 -24.24
N GLY A 276 5.56 7.94 -23.71
CA GLY A 276 4.76 7.87 -22.47
C GLY A 276 3.24 7.94 -22.71
N MET A 277 2.46 7.20 -21.92
CA MET A 277 1.02 7.39 -21.76
C MET A 277 0.69 7.32 -20.29
N TYR A 278 0.00 8.33 -19.76
CA TYR A 278 -0.41 8.36 -18.36
C TYR A 278 -1.92 8.53 -18.26
N GLU A 279 -2.58 7.73 -17.43
CA GLU A 279 -3.92 8.11 -16.97
C GLU A 279 -3.83 9.20 -15.88
N ASP A 280 -2.93 9.08 -14.89
CA ASP A 280 -2.81 10.03 -13.78
C ASP A 280 -1.46 10.03 -13.03
N GLU A 281 -0.48 10.85 -13.40
CA GLU A 281 0.72 11.04 -12.57
C GLU A 281 0.48 12.03 -11.43
N LEU A 282 0.94 11.71 -10.22
CA LEU A 282 0.78 12.59 -9.06
C LEU A 282 2.12 13.23 -8.69
N HIS A 283 2.15 14.56 -8.62
CA HIS A 283 3.35 15.33 -8.30
C HIS A 283 3.17 16.12 -7.01
N LEU A 284 4.19 16.09 -6.15
CA LEU A 284 4.23 16.94 -4.96
C LEU A 284 4.77 18.32 -5.34
N VAL A 285 4.04 19.35 -4.94
CA VAL A 285 4.53 20.73 -4.94
C VAL A 285 4.44 21.30 -3.52
N LEU A 286 5.39 22.15 -3.18
CA LEU A 286 5.60 22.62 -1.83
C LEU A 286 5.61 24.14 -1.79
N GLU A 287 4.91 24.74 -0.83
CA GLU A 287 4.90 26.19 -0.61
C GLU A 287 5.88 26.55 0.49
N THR A 288 6.98 27.19 0.16
CA THR A 288 7.93 27.70 1.15
C THR A 288 7.63 29.16 1.47
N ARG A 289 7.52 29.51 2.75
CA ARG A 289 7.32 30.89 3.23
C ARG A 289 8.42 31.79 2.69
N GLY A 290 8.01 32.85 1.98
CA GLY A 290 8.93 33.82 1.39
C GLY A 290 9.61 33.38 0.08
N LYS A 291 9.54 32.10 -0.31
CA LYS A 291 10.07 31.60 -1.60
C LYS A 291 8.97 31.23 -2.61
N GLY A 292 7.74 30.95 -2.15
CA GLY A 292 6.63 30.58 -3.01
C GLY A 292 6.51 29.07 -3.22
N TRP A 293 5.78 28.67 -4.27
CA TRP A 293 5.60 27.26 -4.61
C TRP A 293 6.77 26.75 -5.45
N SER A 294 7.15 25.49 -5.26
CA SER A 294 8.16 24.79 -6.06
C SER A 294 7.76 23.33 -6.29
N HIS A 295 8.17 22.77 -7.43
CA HIS A 295 8.02 21.35 -7.72
C HIS A 295 9.02 20.53 -6.88
N HIS A 296 8.53 19.52 -6.14
CA HIS A 296 9.36 18.60 -5.40
C HIS A 296 9.72 17.37 -6.24
N GLY A 297 8.71 16.77 -6.89
CA GLY A 297 8.89 15.60 -7.74
C GLY A 297 7.60 14.77 -7.87
N GLN A 298 7.70 13.69 -8.64
CA GLN A 298 6.65 12.70 -8.77
C GLN A 298 6.53 11.87 -7.48
N LEU A 299 5.30 11.67 -7.02
CA LEU A 299 4.94 10.82 -5.88
C LEU A 299 4.43 9.45 -6.32
N VAL A 300 3.66 9.44 -7.40
CA VAL A 300 3.01 8.25 -7.94
C VAL A 300 3.13 8.28 -9.43
N ASN A 301 3.68 7.18 -9.97
CA ASN A 301 3.59 6.87 -11.38
C ASN A 301 2.18 6.34 -11.66
N GLY A 302 1.45 7.06 -12.51
CA GLY A 302 0.02 6.87 -12.73
C GLY A 302 -0.36 5.54 -13.35
N TYR A 303 -1.66 5.28 -13.47
CA TYR A 303 -2.10 4.06 -14.12
C TYR A 303 -1.72 4.04 -15.62
N ILE A 304 -0.97 3.02 -16.03
CA ILE A 304 -0.60 2.78 -17.44
C ILE A 304 -1.15 1.40 -17.83
N PRO A 305 -2.28 1.29 -18.54
CA PRO A 305 -2.84 -0.02 -18.87
C PRO A 305 -2.04 -0.75 -19.97
N GLY A 306 -1.04 -1.55 -19.56
CA GLY A 306 -0.47 -2.65 -20.35
C GLY A 306 0.22 -2.23 -21.65
N VAL A 307 0.72 -1.00 -21.72
CA VAL A 307 1.41 -0.48 -22.89
C VAL A 307 2.76 -1.17 -22.99
N PHE A 308 2.97 -1.98 -24.03
CA PHE A 308 4.16 -2.83 -24.16
C PHE A 308 4.39 -3.81 -23.00
N GLY A 309 3.31 -4.25 -22.33
CA GLY A 309 3.42 -5.15 -21.18
C GLY A 309 3.72 -4.43 -19.86
N LEU A 310 3.97 -3.12 -19.89
CA LEU A 310 4.17 -2.30 -18.71
C LEU A 310 2.82 -1.86 -18.13
N SER A 311 2.66 -2.03 -16.83
CA SER A 311 1.60 -1.39 -16.08
C SER A 311 2.05 -0.88 -14.73
N ASN A 312 1.79 0.39 -14.50
CA ASN A 312 2.04 1.03 -13.22
C ASN A 312 0.71 1.38 -12.56
N GLN A 313 0.71 1.49 -11.24
CA GLN A 313 -0.39 2.01 -10.46
C GLN A 313 0.17 2.52 -9.12
N GLY A 314 -0.50 3.49 -8.53
CA GLY A 314 -0.17 3.88 -7.18
C GLY A 314 -1.20 4.80 -6.56
N SER A 315 -0.97 5.16 -5.30
CA SER A 315 -1.80 6.14 -4.63
C SER A 315 -1.12 6.73 -3.40
N ILE A 316 -1.49 7.97 -3.11
CA ILE A 316 -1.16 8.62 -1.84
C ILE A 316 -2.02 7.99 -0.74
N GLN A 317 -1.35 7.39 0.23
CA GLN A 317 -1.95 6.80 1.42
C GLN A 317 -2.17 7.85 2.51
N GLU A 318 -1.21 8.78 2.65
CA GLU A 318 -1.27 9.86 3.62
C GLU A 318 -0.55 11.09 3.07
N LEU A 319 -1.11 12.27 3.33
CA LEU A 319 -0.48 13.57 3.11
C LEU A 319 -0.91 14.44 4.28
N ALA A 320 0.01 14.78 5.18
CA ALA A 320 -0.31 15.51 6.39
C ALA A 320 0.90 16.29 6.92
N PHE A 321 0.62 17.43 7.54
CA PHE A 321 1.56 18.02 8.49
C PHE A 321 1.46 17.26 9.81
N ALA A 322 2.59 16.86 10.38
CA ALA A 322 2.65 16.08 11.61
C ALA A 322 3.75 16.59 12.54
N ASP A 323 3.56 16.39 13.84
CA ASP A 323 4.53 16.72 14.88
C ASP A 323 5.52 15.55 15.04
N LEU A 324 6.46 15.42 14.11
CA LEU A 324 7.39 14.28 14.06
C LEU A 324 8.67 14.54 14.83
N GLY A 325 9.11 15.81 14.86
CA GLY A 325 10.29 16.27 15.56
C GLY A 325 10.05 16.74 17.00
N PRO A 326 11.11 17.17 17.72
CA PRO A 326 10.98 17.75 19.06
C PRO A 326 10.31 19.13 19.06
N ALA A 327 10.17 19.75 17.89
CA ALA A 327 9.43 20.98 17.67
C ALA A 327 8.11 20.63 16.93
N PRO A 328 6.96 20.59 17.63
CA PRO A 328 5.70 20.24 17.00
C PRO A 328 5.26 21.30 15.96
N GLY A 329 4.94 20.85 14.74
CA GLY A 329 4.09 21.56 13.79
C GLY A 329 4.70 21.83 12.42
N GLU A 330 5.87 21.27 12.10
CA GLU A 330 6.69 21.77 10.99
C GLU A 330 7.09 20.74 9.94
N GLU A 331 6.82 19.46 10.18
CA GLU A 331 7.18 18.39 9.24
C GLU A 331 6.00 17.98 8.35
N LEU A 332 6.28 17.79 7.06
CA LEU A 332 5.36 17.16 6.13
C LEU A 332 5.66 15.66 6.09
N HIS A 333 4.59 14.88 6.23
CA HIS A 333 4.58 13.44 6.16
C HIS A 333 3.74 13.02 4.95
N VAL A 334 4.37 12.32 4.01
CA VAL A 334 3.68 11.76 2.84
C VAL A 334 3.95 10.26 2.79
N GLN A 335 2.90 9.46 2.68
CA GLN A 335 3.02 8.04 2.39
C GLN A 335 2.39 7.72 1.05
N THR A 336 3.09 6.96 0.24
CA THR A 336 2.62 6.49 -1.07
C THR A 336 2.64 4.97 -1.09
N TRP A 337 1.88 4.42 -2.03
CA TRP A 337 2.05 3.06 -2.48
C TRP A 337 2.19 3.10 -4.00
N ASN A 338 3.22 2.47 -4.54
CA ASN A 338 3.53 2.36 -5.95
C ASN A 338 3.68 0.88 -6.30
N SER A 339 3.26 0.50 -7.50
CA SER A 339 3.29 -0.87 -8.00
C SER A 339 3.55 -0.81 -9.50
N GLU A 340 4.65 -1.43 -9.91
CA GLU A 340 5.07 -1.52 -11.29
C GLU A 340 5.05 -2.98 -11.72
N LEU A 341 4.64 -3.19 -12.96
CA LEU A 341 4.58 -4.50 -13.60
C LEU A 341 5.19 -4.38 -14.98
N ASP A 342 6.07 -5.31 -15.33
CA ASP A 342 6.59 -5.45 -16.69
C ASP A 342 6.40 -6.90 -17.14
N GLN A 343 5.47 -7.10 -18.06
CA GLN A 343 5.25 -8.37 -18.73
C GLN A 343 6.19 -8.48 -19.91
N ASP A 344 7.06 -9.50 -19.91
CA ASP A 344 7.90 -9.77 -21.06
C ASP A 344 7.02 -10.22 -22.23
N MET A 345 6.91 -9.36 -23.24
CA MET A 345 6.04 -9.58 -24.40
C MET A 345 6.47 -10.77 -25.30
N GLY A 346 7.52 -11.51 -24.94
CA GLY A 346 7.98 -12.73 -25.61
C GLY A 346 7.93 -14.00 -24.76
N TRP A 347 7.72 -13.91 -23.46
CA TRP A 347 7.85 -15.03 -22.53
C TRP A 347 6.71 -15.07 -21.51
N ASN A 348 6.49 -16.23 -20.90
CA ASN A 348 5.46 -16.44 -19.88
C ASN A 348 5.89 -15.90 -18.50
N THR A 349 6.50 -14.72 -18.46
CA THR A 349 7.10 -14.14 -17.25
C THR A 349 6.70 -12.69 -17.08
N MET A 350 6.55 -12.29 -15.82
CA MET A 350 6.29 -10.92 -15.41
C MET A 350 7.27 -10.54 -14.30
N THR A 351 7.83 -9.35 -14.39
CA THR A 351 8.54 -8.73 -13.27
C THR A 351 7.65 -7.70 -12.60
N TYR A 352 7.79 -7.53 -11.30
CA TYR A 352 7.02 -6.55 -10.55
C TYR A 352 7.86 -5.89 -9.47
N PHE A 353 7.45 -4.68 -9.10
CA PHE A 353 7.96 -3.96 -7.95
C PHE A 353 6.82 -3.23 -7.23
N ASP A 354 6.51 -3.67 -6.02
CA ASP A 354 5.60 -3.00 -5.10
C ASP A 354 6.39 -2.27 -4.03
N ALA A 355 6.07 -1.00 -3.79
CA ALA A 355 6.71 -0.16 -2.79
C ALA A 355 5.69 0.60 -1.95
N ARG A 356 5.91 0.69 -0.64
CA ARG A 356 5.35 1.76 0.20
C ARG A 356 6.46 2.68 0.63
N GLU A 357 6.35 3.93 0.23
CA GLU A 357 7.36 4.94 0.51
C GLU A 357 6.85 5.92 1.55
N LEU A 358 7.82 6.48 2.26
CA LEU A 358 7.62 7.55 3.22
C LEU A 358 8.52 8.71 2.83
N ILE A 359 7.89 9.81 2.45
CA ILE A 359 8.57 11.08 2.24
C ILE A 359 8.36 11.93 3.48
N LEU A 360 9.49 12.31 4.09
CA LEU A 360 9.52 13.21 5.23
C LEU A 360 10.17 14.49 4.79
N CYS A 361 9.53 15.61 5.04
CA CYS A 361 10.11 16.90 4.78
C CYS A 361 10.09 17.79 6.01
N GLN A 362 11.19 18.51 6.26
CA GLN A 362 11.36 19.39 7.41
C GLN A 362 12.01 20.71 7.03
N ASP A 363 11.84 21.70 7.90
CA ASP A 363 12.65 22.92 7.87
C ASP A 363 14.08 22.65 8.41
N ALA A 364 15.11 22.96 7.62
CA ALA A 364 16.51 22.92 8.06
C ALA A 364 17.10 24.32 8.25
N GLY A 365 16.25 25.33 8.44
CA GLY A 365 16.59 26.70 8.81
C GLY A 365 16.95 27.61 7.64
N VAL A 366 17.86 27.18 6.74
CA VAL A 366 18.28 27.97 5.55
C VAL A 366 17.59 27.47 4.29
N GLU A 367 17.37 26.17 4.22
CA GLU A 367 16.71 25.44 3.14
C GLU A 367 15.73 24.43 3.73
N PHE A 368 14.74 24.07 2.92
CA PHE A 368 13.75 23.05 3.27
C PHE A 368 14.22 21.73 2.66
N GLU A 369 14.04 20.63 3.40
CA GLU A 369 14.70 19.38 3.05
C GLU A 369 13.75 18.20 3.17
N CYS A 370 13.67 17.41 2.11
CA CYS A 370 12.90 16.17 2.06
C CYS A 370 13.86 14.97 1.98
N ILE A 371 13.42 13.85 2.54
CA ILE A 371 14.02 12.54 2.33
C ILE A 371 12.93 11.57 1.88
N ASP A 372 13.34 10.51 1.21
CA ASP A 372 12.47 9.42 0.76
C ASP A 372 13.01 8.09 1.31
N LEU A 373 12.11 7.24 1.80
CA LEU A 373 12.41 5.94 2.35
C LEU A 373 11.36 4.90 1.94
N VAL A 374 11.79 3.85 1.25
CA VAL A 374 10.98 2.67 0.97
C VAL A 374 10.81 1.86 2.26
N LEU A 375 9.65 1.98 2.91
CA LEU A 375 9.32 1.26 4.15
C LEU A 375 8.98 -0.20 3.89
N GLU A 376 8.24 -0.49 2.81
CA GLU A 376 7.89 -1.85 2.39
C GLU A 376 8.25 -1.97 0.93
N GLY A 377 8.91 -3.06 0.55
CA GLY A 377 9.22 -3.33 -0.84
C GLY A 377 9.07 -4.82 -1.14
N ALA A 378 8.52 -5.16 -2.29
CA ALA A 378 8.52 -6.50 -2.84
C ALA A 378 8.87 -6.39 -4.32
N ARG A 379 9.91 -7.11 -4.75
CA ARG A 379 10.25 -7.23 -6.17
C ARG A 379 10.44 -8.68 -6.53
N GLY A 380 10.07 -9.05 -7.75
CA GLY A 380 10.23 -10.41 -8.16
C GLY A 380 9.94 -10.65 -9.62
N THR A 381 10.17 -11.90 -10.02
CA THR A 381 9.76 -12.44 -11.31
C THR A 381 8.82 -13.59 -11.05
N ASP A 382 7.64 -13.56 -11.67
CA ASP A 382 6.62 -14.61 -11.57
C ASP A 382 6.16 -15.06 -12.97
N VAL A 383 5.36 -16.13 -13.00
CA VAL A 383 4.85 -16.77 -14.21
C VAL A 383 3.42 -16.31 -14.48
N LEU A 384 3.12 -15.91 -15.72
CA LEU A 384 1.78 -15.44 -16.10
C LEU A 384 0.75 -16.58 -16.15
N ILE A 385 1.15 -17.73 -16.69
CA ILE A 385 0.30 -18.92 -16.88
C ILE A 385 0.98 -20.16 -16.30
N GLU A 386 0.41 -20.73 -15.24
CA GLU A 386 0.95 -21.93 -14.61
C GLU A 386 1.02 -23.12 -15.60
N GLY A 387 2.20 -23.74 -15.69
CA GLY A 387 2.42 -24.94 -16.50
C GLY A 387 2.78 -24.69 -17.97
N GLU A 388 2.90 -23.42 -18.39
CA GLU A 388 3.45 -23.05 -19.70
C GLU A 388 4.95 -22.77 -19.63
N GLU A 389 5.61 -22.75 -20.80
CA GLU A 389 7.06 -22.56 -20.93
C GLU A 389 7.46 -21.14 -20.48
N VAL A 390 8.39 -21.08 -19.53
CA VAL A 390 8.97 -19.84 -19.01
C VAL A 390 10.30 -19.56 -19.70
N ASP A 391 10.77 -18.31 -19.64
CA ASP A 391 12.14 -17.99 -20.04
C ASP A 391 13.12 -18.87 -19.25
N PRO A 392 13.97 -19.68 -19.91
CA PRO A 392 14.92 -20.54 -19.23
C PRO A 392 15.97 -19.78 -18.41
N ASP A 393 16.18 -18.49 -18.70
CA ASP A 393 17.10 -17.61 -17.98
C ASP A 393 16.40 -16.78 -16.89
N ALA A 394 15.08 -16.89 -16.73
CA ALA A 394 14.35 -16.16 -15.70
C ALA A 394 14.65 -16.66 -14.28
N GLU A 395 15.14 -15.77 -13.43
CA GLU A 395 15.28 -15.99 -11.99
C GLU A 395 13.93 -15.75 -11.31
N LEU A 396 13.12 -16.81 -11.21
CA LEU A 396 11.84 -16.77 -10.50
C LEU A 396 12.05 -16.63 -9.00
N GLY A 397 11.24 -15.79 -8.37
CA GLY A 397 11.29 -15.56 -6.93
C GLY A 397 10.87 -14.16 -6.54
N GLU A 398 10.70 -13.96 -5.24
CA GLU A 398 10.34 -12.68 -4.63
C GLU A 398 11.38 -12.31 -3.57
N GLU A 399 11.85 -11.07 -3.64
CA GLU A 399 12.60 -10.41 -2.58
C GLU A 399 11.68 -9.38 -1.92
N ALA A 400 11.30 -9.61 -0.67
CA ALA A 400 10.41 -8.73 0.08
C ALA A 400 10.99 -8.30 1.42
N TRP A 401 10.83 -7.01 1.74
CA TRP A 401 11.31 -6.42 2.99
C TRP A 401 10.29 -5.47 3.60
N LYS A 402 10.38 -5.32 4.93
CA LYS A 402 9.53 -4.40 5.68
C LYS A 402 10.29 -3.75 6.82
N LEU A 403 10.20 -2.43 6.88
CA LEU A 403 10.63 -1.57 7.96
C LEU A 403 9.41 -1.13 8.77
N THR A 404 9.62 -0.87 10.05
CA THR A 404 8.67 -0.16 10.89
C THR A 404 9.36 1.09 11.41
N ILE A 405 8.68 2.22 11.30
CA ILE A 405 9.14 3.51 11.77
C ILE A 405 8.19 4.05 12.82
N ALA A 406 8.75 4.57 13.91
CA ALA A 406 7.99 5.23 14.97
C ALA A 406 8.62 6.57 15.32
N PHE A 407 7.77 7.57 15.58
CA PHE A 407 8.17 8.91 15.99
C PHE A 407 7.71 9.14 17.43
N ALA A 408 8.65 9.45 18.33
CA ALA A 408 8.33 9.76 19.71
C ALA A 408 9.42 10.65 20.34
N ASP A 409 9.01 11.66 21.10
CA ASP A 409 9.90 12.55 21.84
C ASP A 409 11.03 13.17 20.98
N GLY A 410 10.72 13.52 19.73
CA GLY A 410 11.67 14.07 18.75
C GLY A 410 12.74 13.10 18.27
N LYS A 411 12.49 11.79 18.42
CA LYS A 411 13.33 10.71 17.93
C LYS A 411 12.58 9.86 16.92
N VAL A 412 13.35 9.25 16.05
CA VAL A 412 12.92 8.22 15.10
C VAL A 412 13.45 6.89 15.61
N ASP A 413 12.60 5.88 15.69
CA ASP A 413 13.00 4.49 15.87
C ASP A 413 12.65 3.72 14.59
N LEU A 414 13.69 3.34 13.84
CA LEU A 414 13.55 2.52 12.64
C LEU A 414 13.94 1.08 12.97
N SER A 415 13.07 0.14 12.67
CA SER A 415 13.30 -1.28 12.94
C SER A 415 12.99 -2.13 11.70
N ILE A 416 13.65 -3.29 11.61
CA ILE A 416 13.41 -4.26 10.55
C ILE A 416 12.35 -5.24 11.04
N ALA A 417 11.23 -5.32 10.33
CA ALA A 417 10.20 -6.32 10.59
C ALA A 417 10.48 -7.63 9.85
N SER A 418 10.95 -7.57 8.60
CA SER A 418 11.29 -8.74 7.76
C SER A 418 12.24 -8.37 6.62
N GLY A 419 12.86 -9.38 5.98
CA GLY A 419 13.64 -9.22 4.75
C GLY A 419 14.95 -8.46 4.92
N ARG A 420 15.64 -8.63 6.06
CA ARG A 420 16.90 -7.93 6.37
C ARG A 420 17.97 -8.17 5.30
N GLU A 421 18.01 -9.38 4.76
CA GLU A 421 18.96 -9.84 3.74
C GLU A 421 18.82 -9.09 2.42
N PHE A 422 17.62 -8.62 2.07
CA PHE A 422 17.32 -7.87 0.85
C PHE A 422 17.53 -6.36 1.00
N MET A 423 17.77 -5.88 2.23
CA MET A 423 18.04 -4.47 2.48
C MET A 423 19.49 -4.10 2.15
N SER A 424 19.69 -2.88 1.66
CA SER A 424 21.02 -2.30 1.49
C SER A 424 21.71 -2.09 2.84
N ASP A 425 23.04 -2.05 2.84
CA ASP A 425 23.82 -1.77 4.06
C ASP A 425 23.53 -0.37 4.61
N PHE A 426 23.16 0.56 3.73
CA PHE A 426 22.65 1.87 4.10
C PHE A 426 21.38 1.78 4.96
N VAL A 427 20.34 1.08 4.48
CA VAL A 427 19.09 0.92 5.24
C VAL A 427 19.36 0.22 6.58
N LYS A 428 20.24 -0.80 6.59
CA LYS A 428 20.66 -1.48 7.83
C LYS A 428 21.36 -0.51 8.80
N ALA A 429 22.15 0.44 8.32
CA ALA A 429 22.83 1.44 9.15
C ALA A 429 21.87 2.50 9.74
N LEU A 430 20.70 2.72 9.13
CA LEU A 430 19.66 3.60 9.66
C LEU A 430 18.88 2.98 10.82
N VAL A 431 18.90 1.65 10.97
CA VAL A 431 18.17 0.92 12.02
C VAL A 431 18.60 1.37 13.42
N GLY A 432 17.62 1.50 14.30
CA GLY A 432 17.75 1.90 15.69
C GLY A 432 17.22 3.31 15.96
N GLN A 433 17.18 3.65 17.24
CA GLN A 433 16.66 4.94 17.69
C GLN A 433 17.70 6.05 17.57
N ARG A 434 17.34 7.18 16.96
CA ARG A 434 18.17 8.39 16.88
C ARG A 434 17.33 9.67 16.86
N PRO A 435 17.92 10.84 17.19
CA PRO A 435 17.21 12.12 17.06
C PRO A 435 16.70 12.35 15.63
N PHE A 436 15.52 12.96 15.49
CA PHE A 436 14.88 13.20 14.18
C PHE A 436 15.79 13.94 13.19
N ALA A 437 16.43 15.03 13.64
CA ALA A 437 17.35 15.80 12.80
C ALA A 437 18.60 15.00 12.36
N GLU A 438 19.06 14.04 13.18
CA GLU A 438 20.18 13.16 12.83
C GLU A 438 19.75 12.10 11.82
N PHE A 439 18.54 11.55 11.97
CA PHE A 439 17.93 10.63 11.02
C PHE A 439 17.81 11.26 9.63
N MET A 440 17.18 12.44 9.54
CA MET A 440 17.02 13.18 8.28
C MET A 440 18.37 13.47 7.60
N ARG A 441 19.41 13.81 8.37
CA ARG A 441 20.76 14.00 7.84
C ARG A 441 21.38 12.70 7.33
N SER A 442 21.25 11.62 8.09
CA SER A 442 21.81 10.30 7.74
C SER A 442 21.24 9.78 6.42
N VAL A 443 19.95 9.99 6.17
CA VAL A 443 19.30 9.55 4.93
C VAL A 443 19.81 10.36 3.74
N ARG A 444 19.93 11.68 3.91
CA ARG A 444 20.34 12.60 2.84
C ARG A 444 21.77 12.44 2.38
N GLU A 445 22.71 12.28 3.32
CA GLU A 445 24.15 12.15 3.00
C GLU A 445 24.44 10.96 2.07
N GLN A 446 23.48 10.04 1.90
CA GLN A 446 23.61 8.82 1.10
C GLN A 446 22.70 8.82 -0.13
N GLN A 447 21.75 9.76 -0.27
CA GLN A 447 20.96 9.95 -1.51
C GLN A 447 21.75 10.69 -2.61
N VAL A 448 22.96 11.19 -2.29
CA VAL A 448 23.84 11.94 -3.21
C VAL A 448 24.93 11.05 -3.82
N ASP A 449 25.12 9.83 -3.30
CA ASP A 449 26.01 8.78 -3.83
C ASP A 449 25.18 7.71 -4.55
#